data_AF-A0A1G4QRV0-F1
#
_entry.id   AF-A0A1G4QRV0-F1
#
_cell.length_a   1.000
_cell.length_b   1.000
_cell.length_c   1.000
_cell.angle_alpha   90.00
_cell.angle_beta   90.00
_cell.angle_gamma   90.00
#
_symmetry.space_group_name_H-M   'P 1'
#
loop_
_entity.id
_entity.type
_entity.pdbx_description
1 polymer ?
#
loop_
_entity_poly.entity_id
_entity_poly.type
_entity_poly.pdbx_seq_one_letter_code
_entity_poly.pdbx_strand_id
1 'polypeptide(L)' 'MGMPKQKLILSWGPPIRTADDGNGGEILIYAKRTYVQQYGWNWWDYKMMYANNEGILYHWRTSREHVPPTEVVVSFR' A
#
# COMPACT_ATOMS: atom_id res chain seq x y z
N MET A 1 -3.30 -16.34 -3.13
CA MET A 1 -4.44 -15.39 -3.23
C MET A 1 -5.70 -16.12 -2.78
N GLY A 2 -6.80 -15.43 -2.48
CA GLY A 2 -8.00 -16.02 -1.89
C GLY A 2 -8.06 -15.94 -0.35
N MET A 3 -7.18 -15.16 0.29
CA MET A 3 -7.19 -14.99 1.74
C MET A 3 -7.87 -13.67 2.13
N PRO A 4 -8.53 -13.60 3.31
CA PRO A 4 -9.06 -12.36 3.83
C PRO A 4 -7.94 -11.33 4.08
N LYS A 5 -8.18 -10.07 3.72
CA LYS A 5 -7.23 -8.97 3.96
C LYS A 5 -6.88 -8.80 5.43
N GLN A 6 -7.80 -9.13 6.35
CA GLN A 6 -7.57 -9.09 7.79
C GLN A 6 -6.41 -9.99 8.22
N LYS A 7 -6.25 -11.17 7.60
CA LYS A 7 -5.13 -12.08 7.88
C LYS A 7 -3.80 -11.49 7.41
N LEU A 8 -3.80 -10.75 6.30
CA LEU A 8 -2.61 -10.01 5.85
C LEU A 8 -2.25 -8.94 6.87
N ILE A 9 -3.23 -8.12 7.28
CA ILE A 9 -3.05 -7.01 8.21
C ILE A 9 -2.51 -7.51 9.56
N LEU A 10 -3.03 -8.64 10.07
CA LEU A 10 -2.51 -9.25 11.29
C LEU A 10 -1.06 -9.73 11.16
N SER A 11 -0.64 -10.17 9.97
CA SER A 11 0.70 -10.70 9.74
C SER A 11 1.72 -9.61 9.40
N TRP A 12 1.32 -8.59 8.64
CA TRP A 12 2.23 -7.57 8.07
C TRP A 12 2.08 -6.20 8.73
N GLY A 13 1.07 -6.05 9.59
CA GLY A 13 0.64 -4.75 10.11
C GLY A 13 -0.36 -4.05 9.19
N PRO A 14 -0.91 -2.91 9.67
CA PRO A 14 -1.78 -2.07 8.86
C PRO A 14 -1.04 -1.55 7.61
N PRO A 15 -1.73 -1.40 6.47
CA PRO A 15 -1.15 -0.71 5.33
C PRO A 15 -0.86 0.75 5.69
N ILE A 16 0.10 1.35 4.99
CA ILE A 16 0.41 2.77 5.18
C ILE A 16 -0.69 3.67 4.62
N ARG A 17 -1.51 3.14 3.69
CA ARG A 17 -2.65 3.81 3.08
C ARG A 17 -3.55 2.77 2.40
N THR A 18 -4.82 3.11 2.23
CA THR A 18 -5.73 2.38 1.34
C THR A 18 -6.23 3.27 0.19
N ALA A 19 -6.69 2.64 -0.89
CA ALA A 19 -7.29 3.32 -2.03
C ALA A 19 -8.41 2.47 -2.63
N ASP A 20 -9.36 3.10 -3.31
CA ASP A 20 -10.39 2.40 -4.08
C ASP A 20 -9.77 1.76 -5.34
N ASP A 21 -10.21 0.55 -5.70
CA ASP A 21 -9.72 -0.16 -6.90
C ASP A 21 -10.51 0.14 -8.18
N GLY A 22 -11.52 1.01 -8.11
CA GLY A 22 -12.42 1.41 -9.20
C GLY A 22 -13.59 0.46 -9.43
N ASN A 23 -13.64 -0.69 -8.76
CA ASN A 23 -14.65 -1.74 -8.94
C ASN A 23 -15.34 -2.14 -7.63
N GLY A 24 -15.32 -1.24 -6.63
CA GLY A 24 -15.90 -1.49 -5.30
C GLY A 24 -15.02 -2.37 -4.40
N GLY A 25 -13.78 -2.65 -4.80
CA GLY A 25 -12.74 -3.25 -3.97
C GLY A 25 -11.80 -2.19 -3.39
N GLU A 26 -10.77 -2.67 -2.69
CA GLU A 26 -9.80 -1.85 -1.98
C GLU A 26 -8.37 -2.30 -2.28
N ILE A 27 -7.47 -1.34 -2.37
CA ILE A 27 -6.03 -1.55 -2.50
C ILE A 27 -5.38 -1.21 -1.15
N LEU A 28 -4.74 -2.21 -0.54
CA LEU A 28 -3.90 -2.04 0.65
C LEU A 28 -2.48 -1.73 0.18
N ILE A 29 -2.00 -0.52 0.47
CA ILE A 29 -0.70 -0.03 0.01
C ILE A 29 0.29 -0.16 1.16
N TYR A 30 1.39 -0.87 0.92
CA TYR A 30 2.54 -0.97 1.79
C TYR A 30 3.73 -0.33 1.08
N ALA A 31 4.58 0.41 1.79
CA ALA A 31 5.82 0.91 1.22
C ALA A 31 6.98 0.78 2.21
N LYS A 32 8.16 0.48 1.68
CA LYS A 32 9.42 0.50 2.42
C LYS A 32 10.35 1.53 1.83
N ARG A 33 10.86 2.42 2.68
CA ARG A 33 11.87 3.41 2.29
C ARG A 33 13.27 2.79 2.32
N THR A 34 14.02 3.00 1.26
CA THR A 34 15.45 2.72 1.17
C THR A 34 16.19 4.01 0.84
N TYR A 35 17.03 4.48 1.76
CA TYR A 35 17.87 5.65 1.53
C TYR A 35 19.14 5.24 0.78
N VAL A 36 19.44 5.90 -0.34
CA VAL A 36 20.64 5.65 -1.14
C VAL A 36 21.61 6.81 -0.93
N GLN A 37 22.54 6.58 -0.01
CA GLN A 37 23.51 7.58 0.45
C GLN A 37 24.33 8.18 -0.70
N GLN A 38 24.68 7.38 -1.72
CA GLN A 38 25.47 7.81 -2.87
C GLN A 38 24.84 8.99 -3.64
N TYR A 39 23.51 9.05 -3.72
CA TYR A 39 22.79 10.07 -4.49
C TYR A 39 22.00 11.04 -3.59
N GLY A 40 22.00 10.82 -2.28
CA GLY A 40 21.22 11.61 -1.33
C GLY A 40 19.69 11.45 -1.49
N TRP A 41 19.22 10.37 -2.12
CA TRP A 41 17.81 10.18 -2.46
C TRP A 41 17.18 8.97 -1.77
N ASN A 42 15.86 8.96 -1.72
CA ASN A 42 15.07 7.83 -1.25
C ASN A 42 14.47 7.07 -2.44
N TRP A 43 14.40 5.75 -2.30
CA TRP A 43 13.52 4.89 -3.07
C TRP A 43 12.44 4.34 -2.15
N TRP A 44 11.27 4.12 -2.72
CA TRP A 44 10.12 3.52 -2.07
C TRP A 44 9.75 2.26 -2.83
N ASP A 45 9.91 1.12 -2.17
CA ASP A 45 9.44 -0.17 -2.66
C ASP A 45 8.01 -0.38 -2.20
N TYR A 46 7.07 -0.22 -3.12
CA TYR A 46 5.65 -0.42 -2.88
C TYR A 46 5.24 -1.86 -3.11
N LYS A 47 4.38 -2.36 -2.23
CA LYS A 47 3.58 -3.57 -2.43
C LYS A 47 2.11 -3.23 -2.26
N MET A 48 1.34 -3.42 -3.31
CA MET A 48 -0.07 -3.08 -3.38
C MET A 48 -0.89 -4.36 -3.49
N MET A 49 -1.77 -4.59 -2.52
CA MET A 49 -2.55 -5.81 -2.39
C MET A 49 -4.02 -5.47 -2.62
N TYR A 50 -4.64 -6.11 -3.61
CA TYR A 50 -6.01 -5.83 -4.03
C TYR A 50 -6.96 -6.79 -3.36
N ALA A 51 -7.95 -6.25 -2.65
CA ALA A 51 -9.05 -6.97 -2.05
C ALA A 51 -10.35 -6.65 -2.79
N ASN A 52 -11.17 -7.66 -3.07
CA ASN A 52 -12.49 -7.41 -3.65
C ASN A 52 -13.46 -6.85 -2.59
N ASN A 53 -14.71 -6.61 -2.99
CA ASN A 53 -15.77 -6.13 -2.10
C ASN A 53 -16.06 -7.03 -0.88
N GLU A 54 -15.71 -8.32 -0.94
CA GLU A 54 -15.78 -9.28 0.18
C GLU A 54 -14.54 -9.24 1.09
N GLY A 55 -13.54 -8.41 0.75
CA GLY A 55 -12.28 -8.33 1.49
C GLY A 55 -11.30 -9.46 1.18
N ILE A 56 -11.49 -10.21 0.09
CA ILE A 56 -10.64 -11.31 -0.33
C ILE A 56 -9.55 -10.81 -1.27
N LEU A 57 -8.29 -11.10 -0.94
CA LEU A 57 -7.15 -10.72 -1.75
C LEU A 57 -7.13 -11.49 -3.08
N TYR A 58 -7.26 -10.77 -4.19
CA TYR A 58 -7.37 -11.35 -5.53
C TYR A 58 -6.27 -10.91 -6.50
N HIS A 59 -5.47 -9.90 -6.17
CA HIS A 59 -4.34 -9.47 -6.99
C HIS A 59 -3.26 -8.78 -6.15
N TRP A 60 -2.04 -8.72 -6.65
CA TRP A 60 -0.98 -7.90 -6.08
C TRP A 60 -0.05 -7.37 -7.15
N ARG A 61 0.52 -6.19 -6.89
CA ARG A 61 1.57 -5.60 -7.72
C ARG A 61 2.65 -4.95 -6.84
N THR A 62 3.82 -4.77 -7.43
CA THR A 62 4.94 -4.04 -6.81
C THR A 62 5.38 -2.91 -7.73
N SER A 63 5.82 -1.79 -7.13
CA SER A 63 6.39 -0.65 -7.85
C SER A 63 7.60 -0.13 -7.07
N ARG A 64 8.57 0.46 -7.76
CA ARG A 64 9.69 1.19 -7.13
C ARG A 64 9.68 2.61 -7.65
N GLU A 65 9.58 3.57 -6.72
CA GLU A 65 9.44 4.99 -7.09
C GLU A 65 10.29 5.88 -6.18
N HIS A 66 10.63 7.06 -6.67
CA HIS A 66 11.27 8.11 -5.85
C HIS A 66 10.26 8.93 -5.04
N VAL A 67 8.98 8.80 -5.36
CA VAL A 67 7.90 9.55 -4.71
C VAL A 67 7.52 8.83 -3.41
N PRO A 68 7.54 9.53 -2.26
CA PRO A 68 7.09 8.94 -1.01
C PRO A 68 5.59 8.68 -1.04
N PRO A 69 5.10 7.75 -0.20
CA PRO A 69 3.69 7.64 0.05
C PRO A 69 3.25 8.92 0.76
N THR A 70 2.68 9.86 0.03
CA THR A 70 2.12 11.08 0.60
C THR A 70 0.88 10.74 1.41
N GLU A 71 0.86 11.10 2.70
CA GLU A 71 -0.36 11.36 3.45
C GLU A 71 -0.17 12.56 4.38
N VAL A 72 -0.84 13.68 4.05
CA VAL A 72 -1.40 14.63 5.01
C VAL A 72 -2.66 15.25 4.37
N VAL A 73 -3.86 14.77 4.70
CA VAL A 73 -5.06 15.64 4.63
C VAL A 73 -5.33 16.07 6.06
N VAL A 74 -4.77 17.20 6.47
CA VAL A 74 -5.37 17.95 7.58
C VAL A 74 -6.41 18.87 6.97
N SER A 75 -7.64 18.37 6.85
CA SER A 75 -8.79 19.26 6.77
C SER A 75 -9.28 19.46 8.21
N PHE A 76 -8.81 20.51 8.84
CA PHE A 76 -9.56 21.10 9.95
C PHE A 76 -10.77 21.80 9.32
N ARG A 77 -11.96 21.50 9.86
CA ARG A 77 -13.19 22.23 9.59
C ARG A 77 -13.08 23.68 10.04
#